data_AF-A0A5D4T6U2-F1
#
_entry.id   AF-A0A5D4T6U2-F1
#
_cell.length_a   1.000
_cell.length_b   1.000
_cell.length_c   1.000
_cell.angle_alpha   90.00
_cell.angle_beta   90.00
_cell.angle_gamma   90.00
#
_symmetry.space_group_name_H-M   'P 1'
#
loop_
_entity.id
_entity.type
_entity.pdbx_description
1 polymer ?
#
loop_
_entity_poly.entity_id
_entity_poly.type
_entity_poly.pdbx_seq_one_letter_code
_entity_poly.pdbx_strand_id
1 'polypeptide(L)' 'MDQNKQHRANPDDRSDNVEKLQSMVQNTIENIEEAHDSMQFANEEERARIEAKNHRREESIAAFRSEIKDEASARENGFK' A
#
# COMPACT_ATOMS: atom_id res chain seq x y z
N MET A 1 1.12 -25.71 -3.17
CA MET A 1 -0.04 -24.79 -3.21
C MET A 1 0.52 -23.43 -3.58
N ASP A 2 0.82 -23.21 -4.86
CA ASP A 2 1.38 -21.95 -5.35
C ASP A 2 0.25 -21.09 -5.91
N GLN A 3 -0.30 -20.22 -5.07
CA GLN A 3 -1.15 -19.13 -5.55
C GLN A 3 -0.27 -17.91 -5.82
N ASN A 4 0.48 -17.95 -6.91
CA ASN A 4 0.99 -16.73 -7.53
C ASN A 4 -0.17 -16.07 -8.29
N LYS A 5 -1.09 -15.43 -7.55
CA LYS A 5 -2.07 -14.52 -8.14
C LYS A 5 -1.32 -13.25 -8.53
N GLN A 6 -0.76 -13.26 -9.75
CA GLN A 6 -0.52 -12.01 -10.44
C GLN A 6 -1.87 -11.35 -10.65
N HIS A 7 -2.22 -10.40 -9.78
CA HIS A 7 -3.32 -9.49 -10.00
C HIS A 7 -2.95 -8.58 -11.17
N ARG A 8 -3.10 -9.09 -12.40
CA ARG A 8 -3.17 -8.22 -13.57
C ARG A 8 -4.38 -7.32 -13.36
N ALA A 9 -4.13 -6.02 -13.24
CA ALA A 9 -5.17 -5.00 -13.28
C ALA A 9 -6.03 -5.25 -14.52
N ASN A 10 -7.33 -5.48 -14.32
CA ASN A 10 -8.27 -5.55 -15.43
C ASN A 10 -8.26 -4.17 -16.12
N PRO A 11 -8.01 -4.11 -17.44
CA PRO A 11 -7.90 -2.85 -18.17
C PRO A 11 -9.21 -2.05 -18.29
N ASP A 12 -10.35 -2.67 -17.99
CA ASP A 12 -11.69 -2.10 -18.27
C ASP A 12 -12.13 -0.96 -17.34
N ASP A 13 -11.45 -0.71 -16.21
CA ASP A 13 -11.65 0.54 -15.49
C ASP A 13 -10.42 0.93 -14.67
N ARG A 14 -9.46 1.57 -15.33
CA ARG A 14 -8.25 2.08 -14.66
C ARG A 14 -8.54 3.21 -13.68
N SER A 15 -9.75 3.80 -13.68
CA SER A 15 -10.11 4.82 -12.69
C SER A 15 -10.31 4.22 -11.30
N ASP A 16 -10.92 3.04 -11.24
CA ASP A 16 -11.21 2.32 -10.00
C ASP A 16 -9.92 1.78 -9.33
N ASN A 17 -8.88 1.47 -10.12
CA ASN A 17 -7.59 1.01 -9.59
C ASN A 17 -6.81 2.09 -8.84
N VAL A 18 -6.79 3.33 -9.37
CA VAL A 18 -6.13 4.46 -8.70
C VAL A 18 -6.79 4.75 -7.37
N GLU A 19 -8.12 4.81 -7.32
CA GLU A 19 -8.87 5.06 -6.09
C GLU A 19 -8.65 3.95 -5.04
N LYS A 20 -8.66 2.68 -5.45
CA LYS A 20 -8.34 1.55 -4.57
C LYS A 20 -6.92 1.62 -4.02
N LEU A 21 -5.93 1.91 -4.86
CA LEU A 21 -4.54 2.05 -4.43
C LEU A 21 -4.37 3.22 -3.44
N GLN A 22 -5.02 4.35 -3.70
CA GLN A 22 -5.03 5.50 -2.78
C GLN A 22 -5.67 5.12 -1.43
N SER A 23 -6.80 4.40 -1.45
CA SER A 23 -7.44 3.91 -0.22
C SER A 23 -6.51 2.95 0.55
N MET A 24 -5.84 2.02 -0.13
CA MET A 24 -4.88 1.12 0.52
C MET A 24 -3.70 1.88 1.13
N VAL A 25 -3.19 2.92 0.46
CA VAL A 25 -2.14 3.78 1.01
C VAL A 25 -2.62 4.47 2.28
N GLN A 26 -3.79 5.11 2.25
CA GLN A 26 -4.36 5.82 3.41
C GLN A 26 -4.58 4.87 4.59
N ASN A 27 -5.24 3.73 4.36
CA ASN A 27 -5.46 2.72 5.40
C ASN A 27 -4.12 2.21 5.97
N THR A 28 -3.09 2.06 5.15
CA THR A 28 -1.78 1.58 5.62
C THR A 28 -1.07 2.63 6.47
N ILE A 29 -1.21 3.91 6.14
CA ILE A 29 -0.67 5.03 6.94
C ILE A 29 -1.37 5.07 8.31
N GLU A 30 -2.71 5.00 8.35
CA GLU A 30 -3.46 4.95 9.61
C GLU A 30 -3.03 3.75 10.47
N ASN A 31 -2.83 2.58 9.86
CA ASN A 31 -2.30 1.39 10.54
C ASN A 31 -0.87 1.54 11.08
N ILE A 32 -0.05 2.44 10.52
CA ILE A 32 1.29 2.77 11.03
C ILE A 32 1.15 3.71 12.24
N GLU A 33 0.28 4.72 12.14
CA GLU A 33 0.00 5.68 13.20
C GLU A 33 -0.59 5.00 14.45
N GLU A 34 -1.64 4.19 14.28
CA GLU A 34 -2.22 3.38 15.37
C GLU A 34 -1.19 2.42 15.99
N ALA A 35 -0.30 1.88 15.15
CA ALA A 35 0.77 1.02 15.63
C ALA A 35 1.80 1.79 16.47
N HIS A 36 2.16 3.02 16.09
CA HIS A 36 3.02 3.89 16.92
C HIS A 36 2.36 4.22 18.26
N ASP A 37 1.07 4.52 18.27
CA ASP A 37 0.33 4.74 19.50
C ASP A 37 0.36 3.49 20.40
N SER A 38 0.20 2.29 19.82
CA SER A 38 0.27 1.04 20.58
C SER A 38 1.66 0.77 21.18
N MET A 39 2.74 1.28 20.56
CA MET A 39 4.11 1.08 21.07
C MET A 39 4.29 1.64 22.48
N GLN A 40 3.54 2.67 22.88
CA GLN A 40 3.69 3.29 24.19
C GLN A 40 3.46 2.30 25.35
N PHE A 41 2.63 1.26 25.12
CA PHE A 41 2.30 0.22 26.09
C PHE A 41 3.06 -1.10 25.86
N ALA A 42 3.82 -1.19 24.76
CA ALA A 42 4.50 -2.40 24.32
C ALA A 42 5.85 -2.61 25.05
N ASN A 43 6.19 -3.87 25.30
CA ASN A 43 7.52 -4.26 25.74
C ASN A 43 8.55 -4.19 24.59
N GLU A 44 9.84 -4.41 24.88
CA GLU A 44 10.92 -4.26 23.90
C GLU A 44 10.79 -5.20 22.70
N GLU A 45 10.40 -6.47 22.92
CA GLU A 45 10.18 -7.44 21.85
C GLU A 45 8.99 -7.05 20.96
N GLU A 46 7.90 -6.59 21.58
CA GLU A 46 6.73 -6.10 20.88
C GLU A 46 7.04 -4.86 20.05
N ARG A 47 7.79 -3.89 20.61
CA ARG A 47 8.23 -2.69 19.88
C ARG A 47 9.04 -3.06 18.64
N ALA A 48 10.03 -3.94 18.78
CA ALA A 48 10.84 -4.40 17.63
C ALA A 48 9.98 -5.07 16.54
N ARG A 49 8.96 -5.85 16.93
CA ARG A 49 8.02 -6.46 15.97
C ARG A 49 7.16 -5.42 15.28
N ILE A 50 6.66 -4.42 16.00
CA ILE A 50 5.84 -3.34 15.44
C ILE A 50 6.69 -2.51 14.47
N GLU A 51 7.90 -2.13 14.84
CA GLU A 51 8.84 -1.40 13.98
C GLU A 51 9.14 -2.17 12.69
N ALA A 52 9.49 -3.46 12.78
CA ALA A 52 9.74 -4.28 11.60
C ALA A 52 8.50 -4.40 10.70
N LYS A 53 7.30 -4.43 11.29
CA LYS A 53 6.05 -4.45 10.53
C LYS A 53 5.78 -3.10 9.86
N ASN A 54 6.02 -1.99 10.54
CA ASN A 54 5.88 -0.65 10.00
C ASN A 54 6.86 -0.41 8.85
N HIS A 55 8.11 -0.87 8.97
CA HIS A 55 9.08 -0.78 7.88
C HIS A 55 8.59 -1.48 6.59
N ARG A 56 8.05 -2.70 6.70
CA ARG A 56 7.46 -3.39 5.54
C ARG A 56 6.24 -2.67 4.98
N ARG A 57 5.45 -2.00 5.83
CA ARG A 57 4.30 -1.19 5.38
C ARG A 57 4.75 0.04 4.58
N GLU A 58 5.86 0.67 4.97
CA GLU A 58 6.46 1.78 4.22
C GLU A 58 6.92 1.33 2.83
N GLU A 59 7.55 0.16 2.72
CA GLU A 59 7.91 -0.44 1.42
C GLU A 59 6.67 -0.69 0.55
N SER A 60 5.60 -1.24 1.13
CA SER A 60 4.32 -1.42 0.41
C SER A 60 3.71 -0.09 -0.05
N ILE A 61 3.74 0.95 0.79
CA ILE A 61 3.26 2.29 0.41
C ILE A 61 4.07 2.84 -0.77
N ALA A 62 5.40 2.67 -0.76
CA ALA A 62 6.24 3.10 -1.87
C ALA A 62 5.88 2.38 -3.18
N ALA A 63 5.64 1.07 -3.12
CA ALA A 63 5.18 0.29 -4.26
C ALA A 63 3.81 0.78 -4.79
N PHE A 64 2.82 0.95 -3.90
CA PHE A 64 1.49 1.46 -4.30
C PHE A 64 1.57 2.86 -4.91
N ARG A 65 2.41 3.76 -4.36
CA ARG A 65 2.63 5.09 -4.92
C ARG A 65 3.25 5.04 -6.32
N SER A 66 4.15 4.11 -6.57
CA SER A 66 4.70 3.89 -7.92
C SER A 66 3.60 3.42 -8.88
N GLU A 67 2.79 2.44 -8.47
CA GLU A 67 1.67 1.93 -9.30
C GLU A 67 0.63 3.01 -9.60
N ILE A 68 0.26 3.83 -8.62
CA ILE A 68 -0.65 4.97 -8.83
C ILE A 68 -0.12 5.91 -9.91
N LYS A 69 1.19 6.21 -9.88
CA LYS A 69 1.82 7.10 -10.85
C LYS A 69 1.81 6.49 -12.26
N ASP A 70 2.11 5.20 -12.36
CA ASP A 70 2.12 4.49 -13.64
C ASP A 70 0.71 4.41 -14.23
N GLU A 71 -0.31 4.09 -13.43
CA GLU A 71 -1.71 4.05 -13.84
C GLU A 71 -2.23 5.43 -14.26
N ALA A 72 -1.92 6.48 -13.50
CA ALA A 72 -2.27 7.85 -13.84
C ALA A 72 -1.63 8.30 -15.17
N SER A 73 -0.37 7.93 -15.40
CA SER A 73 0.36 8.23 -16.64
C SER A 73 -0.21 7.43 -17.83
N ALA A 74 -0.59 6.17 -17.61
CA ALA A 74 -1.20 5.32 -18.62
C ALA A 74 -2.62 5.78 -19.00
N ARG A 75 -3.33 6.46 -18.08
CA ARG A 75 -4.60 7.15 -18.35
C ARG A 75 -4.37 8.35 -19.27
N GLU A 76 -3.44 9.24 -18.95
CA GLU A 76 -3.15 10.44 -19.75
C GLU A 76 -2.75 10.09 -21.20
N ASN A 77 -1.91 9.07 -21.36
CA ASN A 77 -1.44 8.63 -22.68
C ASN A 77 -2.47 7.82 -23.50
N GLY A 78 -3.54 7.33 -22.88
CA GLY A 78 -4.61 6.57 -23.54
C GLY A 78 -5.68 7.43 -24.22
N PHE A 79 -5.67 8.75 -24.00
CA PHE A 79 -6.61 9.73 -24.58
C PHE A 79 -6.00 10.55 -25.75
N LYS A 80 -5.02 10.00 -26.48
CA LYS A 80 -4.49 10.58 -27.72
C LYS A 80 -4.90 9.78 -28.95
#